data_AF-E3NCI4-F1
#
_entry.id   AF-E3NCI4-F1
#
_cell.length_a   1.000
_cell.length_b   1.000
_cell.length_c   1.000
_cell.angle_alpha   90.00
_cell.angle_beta   90.00
_cell.angle_gamma   90.00
#
_symmetry.space_group_name_H-M   'P 1'
#
loop_
_entity.id
_entity.type
_entity.pdbx_description
1 polymer ?
#
loop_
_entity_poly.entity_id
_entity_poly.type
_entity_poly.pdbx_seq_one_letter_code
_entity_poly.pdbx_strand_id
1 'polypeptide(L)'
;MQILRFPTLIQKEIFENLDFDELLVLSFLSKRCKQFIQTLQKNRFKKIKTIVYDFGWRDRISITVESVDSEYLLRLYFHRYDKSSLSPMKMFGITQDIR
;
A
#
# COMPACT_ATOMS: atom_id res chain seq x y z
N MET A 1 10.02 -10.89 -8.82
CA MET A 1 10.35 -10.54 -7.41
C MET A 1 10.90 -11.78 -6.72
N GLN A 2 12.10 -11.72 -6.13
CA GLN A 2 12.77 -12.90 -5.57
C GLN A 2 11.99 -13.53 -4.40
N ILE A 3 11.28 -12.70 -3.61
CA ILE A 3 10.41 -13.15 -2.51
C ILE A 3 9.40 -14.22 -2.94
N LEU A 4 8.87 -14.13 -4.17
CA LEU A 4 7.88 -15.08 -4.69
C LEU A 4 8.47 -16.46 -5.08
N ARG A 5 9.79 -16.63 -4.95
CA ARG A 5 10.49 -17.91 -5.17
C ARG A 5 10.64 -18.72 -3.88
N PHE A 6 10.48 -18.09 -2.71
CA PHE A 6 10.52 -18.82 -1.44
C PHE A 6 9.33 -19.77 -1.30
N PRO A 7 9.44 -20.85 -0.50
CA PRO A 7 8.30 -21.65 -0.08
C PRO A 7 7.19 -20.80 0.54
N THR A 8 5.94 -21.23 0.38
CA THR A 8 4.75 -20.50 0.85
C THR A 8 4.80 -20.16 2.34
N LEU A 9 5.38 -21.03 3.17
CA LEU A 9 5.53 -20.80 4.61
C LEU A 9 6.37 -19.54 4.89
N ILE A 10 7.53 -19.44 4.23
CA ILE A 10 8.44 -18.29 4.36
C ILE A 10 7.78 -17.03 3.80
N GLN A 11 7.10 -17.12 2.66
CA GLN A 11 6.37 -15.98 2.09
C GLN A 11 5.29 -15.46 3.05
N LYS A 12 4.57 -16.36 3.70
CA LYS A 12 3.54 -16.01 4.68
C LYS A 12 4.16 -15.25 5.85
N GLU A 13 5.24 -15.78 6.42
CA GLU A 13 5.94 -15.16 7.55
C GLU A 13 6.52 -13.79 7.19
N ILE A 14 7.10 -13.63 6.00
CA ILE A 14 7.54 -12.33 5.48
C ILE A 14 6.36 -11.35 5.43
N PHE A 15 5.25 -11.73 4.79
CA PHE A 15 4.10 -10.83 4.64
C PHE A 15 3.33 -10.58 5.96
N GLU A 16 3.40 -11.48 6.94
CA GLU A 16 2.81 -11.29 8.27
C GLU A 16 3.56 -10.23 9.09
N ASN A 17 4.85 -10.06 8.85
CA ASN A 17 5.70 -9.06 9.52
C ASN A 17 5.69 -7.67 8.85
N LEU A 18 4.95 -7.49 7.74
CA LEU A 18 4.82 -6.20 7.07
C LEU A 18 3.56 -5.46 7.48
N ASP A 19 3.64 -4.13 7.50
CA ASP A 19 2.51 -3.24 7.72
C ASP A 19 1.59 -3.16 6.49
N PHE A 20 0.37 -2.66 6.68
CA PHE A 20 -0.64 -2.65 5.62
C PHE A 20 -0.29 -1.74 4.45
N ASP A 21 0.40 -0.63 4.69
CA ASP A 21 0.91 0.28 3.66
C ASP A 21 2.04 -0.38 2.86
N GLU A 22 2.96 -1.08 3.52
CA GLU A 22 4.01 -1.86 2.85
C GLU A 22 3.40 -2.96 1.96
N LEU A 23 2.41 -3.70 2.49
CA LEU A 23 1.67 -4.71 1.71
C LEU A 23 0.92 -4.08 0.53
N LEU A 24 0.36 -2.89 0.70
CA LEU A 24 -0.32 -2.16 -0.37
C LEU A 24 0.66 -1.78 -1.47
N VAL A 25 1.82 -1.22 -1.13
CA VAL A 25 2.88 -0.88 -2.10
C VAL A 25 3.36 -2.13 -2.84
N LEU A 26 3.63 -3.23 -2.12
CA LEU A 26 4.04 -4.50 -2.73
C LEU A 26 2.97 -5.06 -3.69
N SER A 27 1.69 -4.84 -3.41
CA SER A 27 0.60 -5.30 -4.28
C SER A 27 0.64 -4.65 -5.67
N PHE A 28 1.24 -3.47 -5.81
CA PHE A 28 1.37 -2.78 -7.09
C PHE A 28 2.51 -3.34 -7.96
N LEU A 29 3.44 -4.11 -7.39
CA LEU A 29 4.62 -4.60 -8.12
C LEU A 29 4.29 -5.65 -9.18
N SER A 30 3.26 -6.47 -8.97
CA SER A 30 2.77 -7.42 -9.99
C SER A 30 1.42 -8.03 -9.63
N LYS A 31 0.68 -8.49 -10.64
CA LYS A 31 -0.57 -9.26 -10.45
C LYS A 31 -0.37 -10.48 -9.55
N ARG A 32 0.75 -11.19 -9.74
CA ARG A 32 1.12 -12.36 -8.91
C ARG A 32 1.33 -11.96 -7.45
N CYS A 33 2.09 -10.89 -7.17
CA CYS A 33 2.31 -10.45 -5.80
C CYS A 33 1.00 -10.06 -5.10
N LYS A 34 0.12 -9.32 -5.79
CA LYS A 34 -1.22 -8.98 -5.30
C LYS A 34 -2.01 -10.22 -4.90
N GLN A 35 -2.06 -11.24 -5.76
CA GLN A 35 -2.77 -12.49 -5.48
C GLN A 35 -2.20 -13.20 -4.25
N PHE A 36 -0.87 -13.32 -4.14
CA PHE A 36 -0.23 -13.96 -3.00
C PHE A 36 -0.51 -13.22 -1.69
N ILE A 37 -0.42 -11.88 -1.68
CA ILE A 37 -0.76 -11.07 -0.50
C ILE A 37 -2.23 -11.30 -0.11
N GLN A 38 -3.15 -11.24 -1.08
CA GLN A 38 -4.59 -11.49 -0.84
C GLN A 38 -4.86 -12.88 -0.24
N THR A 39 -4.17 -13.91 -0.71
CA THR A 39 -4.34 -15.28 -0.23
C THR A 39 -3.71 -15.48 1.16
N LEU A 40 -2.46 -15.06 1.35
CA LEU A 40 -1.70 -15.33 2.57
C LEU A 40 -2.12 -14.44 3.75
N GLN A 41 -2.47 -13.19 3.47
CA GLN A 41 -2.91 -12.22 4.49
C GLN A 41 -4.44 -12.14 4.61
N LYS A 42 -5.18 -13.11 4.06
CA LYS A 42 -6.66 -13.16 4.06
C LYS A 42 -7.25 -12.96 5.46
N ASN A 43 -6.63 -13.54 6.49
CA ASN A 43 -7.10 -13.42 7.86
C ASN A 43 -6.94 -12.00 8.42
N ARG A 44 -5.87 -11.27 8.06
CA ARG A 44 -5.72 -9.85 8.42
C ARG A 44 -6.75 -9.00 7.70
N PHE A 45 -6.99 -9.26 6.41
CA PHE A 45 -8.01 -8.52 5.64
C PHE A 45 -9.43 -8.74 6.16
N LYS A 46 -9.75 -9.91 6.71
CA LYS A 46 -11.05 -10.17 7.37
C LYS A 46 -11.28 -9.29 8.61
N LYS A 47 -10.23 -8.74 9.22
CA LYS A 47 -10.34 -7.85 10.36
C LYS A 47 -10.65 -6.40 9.97
N ILE A 48 -10.65 -6.08 8.66
CA ILE A 48 -11.06 -4.77 8.18
C ILE A 48 -12.57 -4.65 8.38
N LYS A 49 -12.98 -3.66 9.17
CA LYS A 49 -14.39 -3.36 9.43
C LYS A 49 -14.93 -2.37 8.42
N THR A 50 -14.19 -1.29 8.17
CA THR A 50 -14.64 -0.19 7.31
C THR A 50 -13.45 0.53 6.70
N ILE A 51 -13.67 1.11 5.52
CA ILE A 51 -12.73 2.04 4.88
C ILE A 51 -13.42 3.40 4.86
N VAL A 52 -12.85 4.35 5.59
CA VAL A 52 -13.35 5.72 5.72
C VAL A 52 -12.58 6.62 4.76
N TYR A 53 -13.33 7.33 3.92
CA TYR A 53 -12.80 8.38 3.05
C TYR A 53 -13.20 9.72 3.65
N ASP A 54 -12.22 10.55 4.00
CA ASP A 54 -12.45 11.88 4.54
C ASP A 54 -11.84 12.95 3.65
N PHE A 55 -12.60 14.03 3.46
CA PHE A 55 -12.25 15.18 2.63
C PHE A 55 -12.09 16.38 3.55
N GLY A 56 -10.86 16.54 4.05
CA GLY A 56 -10.48 17.62 4.94
C GLY A 56 -10.27 18.95 4.22
N TRP A 57 -10.02 19.98 5.02
CA TRP A 57 -9.77 21.33 4.51
C TRP A 57 -8.49 21.39 3.65
N ARG A 58 -8.50 22.25 2.62
CA ARG A 58 -7.43 22.40 1.61
C ARG A 58 -7.19 21.14 0.77
N ASP A 59 -8.26 20.53 0.26
CA ASP A 59 -8.20 19.36 -0.64
C ASP A 59 -7.38 18.18 -0.07
N ARG A 60 -7.39 18.02 1.27
CA ARG A 60 -6.76 16.88 1.92
C ARG A 60 -7.69 15.69 1.82
N ILE A 61 -7.32 14.70 1.02
CA ILE A 61 -8.04 13.43 0.99
C ILE A 61 -7.32 12.50 1.96
N SER A 62 -8.04 11.89 2.89
CA SER A 62 -7.49 10.80 3.69
C SER A 62 -8.30 9.53 3.50
N ILE A 63 -7.59 8.40 3.43
CA ILE A 63 -8.19 7.07 3.37
C ILE A 63 -7.72 6.34 4.61
N THR A 64 -8.67 5.97 5.46
CA THR A 64 -8.40 5.31 6.73
C THR A 64 -9.07 3.94 6.74
N VAL A 65 -8.33 2.90 7.10
CA VAL A 65 -8.84 1.54 7.22
C VAL A 65 -8.97 1.22 8.71
N GLU A 66 -10.18 0.96 9.16
CA GLU A 66 -10.48 0.66 10.57
C GLU A 66 -10.61 -0.85 10.78
N SER A 67 -10.13 -1.34 11.93
CA SER A 67 -10.29 -2.74 12.32
C SER A 67 -11.40 -2.92 13.34
N VAL A 68 -11.84 -4.18 13.51
CA VAL A 68 -12.65 -4.58 14.66
C VAL A 68 -11.86 -4.45 15.98
N ASP A 69 -10.53 -4.66 15.95
CA ASP A 69 -9.69 -4.81 17.15
C ASP A 69 -8.83 -3.57 17.48
N SER A 70 -8.77 -2.56 16.60
CA SER A 70 -7.87 -1.40 16.72
C SER A 70 -8.46 -0.19 15.99
N GLU A 71 -8.08 1.01 16.43
CA GLU A 71 -8.54 2.26 15.82
C GLU A 71 -8.21 2.33 14.32
N TYR A 72 -6.97 2.00 13.89
CA TYR A 72 -6.56 2.14 12.48
C TYR A 72 -5.54 1.08 12.02
N LEU A 73 -5.79 0.42 10.88
CA LEU A 73 -4.86 -0.51 10.19
C LEU A 73 -3.99 0.16 9.13
N LEU A 74 -4.52 1.19 8.48
CA LEU A 74 -3.84 1.95 7.44
C LEU A 74 -4.40 3.36 7.42
N ARG A 75 -3.53 4.36 7.28
CA ARG A 75 -3.95 5.73 7.02
C ARG A 75 -3.10 6.36 5.92
N LEU A 76 -3.75 6.67 4.80
CA LEU A 76 -3.16 7.36 3.68
C LEU A 76 -3.60 8.81 3.69
N TYR A 77 -2.64 9.73 3.58
CA TYR A 77 -2.90 11.15 3.45
C TYR A 77 -2.46 11.62 2.06
N PHE A 78 -3.39 12.17 1.30
CA PHE A 78 -3.12 12.84 0.05
C PHE A 78 -3.17 14.33 0.31
N HIS A 79 -2.01 14.96 0.30
CA HIS A 79 -1.95 16.40 0.22
C HIS A 79 -1.91 16.81 -1.24
N ARG A 80 -2.79 17.74 -1.65
CA ARG A 80 -2.67 18.37 -2.96
C ARG A 80 -1.38 19.19 -2.94
N TYR A 81 -0.33 18.62 -3.51
CA TYR A 81 0.98 19.27 -3.62
C TYR A 81 0.79 20.57 -4.39
N ASP A 82 1.31 21.66 -3.85
CA ASP A 82 1.21 22.98 -4.46
C ASP A 82 2.12 23.01 -5.70
N LYS A 83 1.58 22.57 -6.85
CA LYS A 83 1.99 22.78 -8.25
C LYS A 83 3.49 22.83 -8.63
N SER A 84 4.44 22.41 -7.80
CA SER A 84 5.80 22.12 -8.25
C SER A 84 5.80 20.71 -8.82
N SER A 85 5.82 20.59 -10.14
CA SER A 85 5.72 19.33 -10.88
C SER A 85 6.80 18.33 -10.46
N LEU A 86 6.48 17.45 -9.50
CA LEU A 86 7.19 16.20 -9.35
C LEU A 86 6.88 15.36 -10.58
N SER A 87 7.81 15.36 -11.54
CA SER A 87 7.76 14.42 -12.66
C SER A 87 7.65 13.01 -12.07
N PRO A 88 6.64 12.21 -12.46
CA PRO A 88 6.51 10.83 -12.00
C PRO A 88 7.82 10.05 -12.19
N MET A 89 8.59 10.36 -13.24
CA MET A 89 9.88 9.74 -13.51
C MET A 89 10.90 10.05 -12.41
N LYS A 90 10.96 11.29 -11.91
CA LYS A 90 11.81 11.65 -10.76
C LYS A 90 11.44 10.90 -9.49
N MET A 91 10.14 10.66 -9.25
CA MET A 91 9.67 9.89 -8.09
C MET A 91 10.20 8.45 -8.08
N PHE A 92 10.41 7.86 -9.26
CA PHE A 92 10.97 6.53 -9.43
C PHE A 92 12.49 6.52 -9.67
N GLY A 93 13.17 7.65 -9.51
CA GLY A 93 14.62 7.76 -9.76
C GLY A 93 15.03 7.67 -11.24
N ILE A 94 14.09 7.89 -12.15
CA ILE A 94 14.31 7.86 -13.59
C ILE A 94 14.51 9.31 -14.07
N THR A 95 15.72 9.63 -14.51
CA THR A 95 16.00 10.88 -15.22
C THR A 95 15.44 10.80 -16.63
N GLN A 96 14.71 11.82 -17.08
CA GLN A 96 14.37 11.97 -18.49
C GLN A 96 15.66 12.26 -19.25
N ASP A 97 15.98 11.44 -20.26
CA ASP A 97 16.95 11.82 -21.28
C ASP A 97 16.36 12.98 -22.07
N ILE A 98 16.79 14.20 -21.75
CA ILE A 98 16.45 15.39 -22.52
C ILE A 98 17.38 15.37 -23.74
N ARG A 99 16.80 15.10 -24.91
CA ARG A 99 17.47 15.30 -26.21
C ARG A 99 17.43 16.78 -26.61
#